data_AF-A0A3A8H7L9-F1
#
_entry.id   AF-A0A3A8H7L9-F1
#
_cell.length_a   1.000
_cell.length_b   1.000
_cell.length_c   1.000
_cell.angle_alpha   90.00
_cell.angle_beta   90.00
_cell.angle_gamma   90.00
#
_symmetry.space_group_name_H-M   'P 1'
#
loop_
_entity.id
_entity.type
_entity.pdbx_description
1 polymer ?
#
loop_
_entity_poly.entity_id
_entity_poly.type
_entity_poly.pdbx_seq_one_letter_code
_entity_poly.pdbx_strand_id
1 'polypeptide(L)'
;DVAFAGAYLRGVPLKDPLTTFDAALKNATTMPTQSGVGRKGLTTSIFQKFTDTSTAESVSWQLEGGINDAGLAQMATALLADPRTPASRRAELRDDAAYLADRAGQYVNLFDPAVDFFQGRNADGTFADAPADYDPESWGGVYT
;
A
#
# COMPACT_ATOMS: atom_id res chain seq x y z
N ASP A 1 3.73 -2.19 -8.64
CA ASP A 1 2.39 -2.83 -8.78
C ASP A 1 1.41 -1.97 -9.56
N VAL A 2 1.23 -0.70 -9.18
CA VAL A 2 0.24 0.21 -9.80
C VAL A 2 0.39 0.36 -11.31
N ALA A 3 1.61 0.26 -11.85
CA ALA A 3 1.84 0.29 -13.30
C ALA A 3 1.17 -0.87 -14.04
N PHE A 4 1.30 -2.11 -13.54
CA PHE A 4 0.66 -3.28 -14.16
C PHE A 4 -0.86 -3.27 -13.97
N ALA A 5 -1.32 -2.91 -12.77
CA ALA A 5 -2.74 -2.72 -12.51
C ALA A 5 -3.35 -1.67 -13.45
N GLY A 6 -2.68 -0.52 -13.58
CA GLY A 6 -3.09 0.57 -14.46
C GLY A 6 -3.04 0.21 -15.94
N ALA A 7 -2.09 -0.62 -16.37
CA ALA A 7 -2.04 -1.14 -17.73
C ALA A 7 -3.24 -2.07 -18.00
N TYR A 8 -3.49 -3.02 -17.08
CA TYR A 8 -4.61 -3.97 -17.18
C TYR A 8 -5.96 -3.25 -17.23
N LEU A 9 -6.20 -2.29 -16.34
CA LEU A 9 -7.43 -1.49 -16.27
C LEU A 9 -7.69 -0.65 -17.52
N ARG A 10 -6.63 -0.31 -18.28
CA ARG A 10 -6.72 0.42 -19.55
C ARG A 10 -6.80 -0.49 -20.76
N GLY A 11 -6.95 -1.80 -20.56
CA GLY A 11 -7.05 -2.79 -21.64
C GLY A 11 -5.72 -3.10 -22.34
N VAL A 12 -4.58 -2.70 -21.78
CA VAL A 12 -3.27 -3.11 -22.29
C VAL A 12 -3.11 -4.61 -22.04
N PRO A 13 -2.85 -5.44 -23.07
CA PRO A 13 -2.74 -6.88 -22.90
C PRO A 13 -1.56 -7.24 -21.99
N LEU A 14 -1.85 -7.97 -20.91
CA LEU A 14 -0.83 -8.68 -20.13
C LEU A 14 -0.78 -10.14 -20.60
N LYS A 15 0.44 -10.70 -20.67
CA LYS A 15 0.63 -12.11 -21.08
C LYS A 15 -0.11 -13.08 -20.14
N ASP A 16 -0.03 -12.82 -18.84
CA ASP A 16 -0.72 -13.58 -17.80
C ASP A 16 -1.22 -12.63 -16.70
N PRO A 17 -2.46 -12.12 -16.81
CA PRO A 17 -3.02 -11.18 -15.85
C PRO A 17 -3.10 -11.73 -14.42
N LEU A 18 -3.43 -13.01 -14.25
CA LEU A 18 -3.59 -13.63 -12.92
C LEU A 18 -2.24 -13.78 -12.24
N THR A 19 -1.24 -14.34 -12.93
CA THR A 19 0.10 -14.45 -12.35
C THR A 19 0.74 -13.08 -12.10
N THR A 20 0.43 -12.07 -12.93
CA THR A 20 0.88 -10.68 -12.69
C THR A 20 0.27 -10.13 -11.40
N PHE A 21 -1.02 -10.38 -11.16
CA PHE A 21 -1.68 -10.02 -9.91
C PHE A 21 -1.08 -10.78 -8.72
N ASP A 22 -0.88 -12.09 -8.83
CA ASP A 22 -0.32 -12.94 -7.76
C ASP A 22 1.08 -12.49 -7.34
N ALA A 23 1.91 -12.08 -8.30
CA ALA A 23 3.24 -11.53 -8.03
C ALA A 23 3.17 -10.20 -7.25
N ALA A 24 2.22 -9.33 -7.60
CA ALA A 24 2.02 -8.06 -6.91
C ALA A 24 1.40 -8.24 -5.52
N LEU A 25 0.47 -9.18 -5.36
CA LEU A 25 -0.10 -9.56 -4.07
C LEU A 25 1.00 -10.09 -3.14
N LYS A 26 1.93 -10.91 -3.65
CA LYS A 26 3.10 -11.36 -2.89
C LYS A 26 3.95 -10.17 -2.41
N ASN A 27 4.21 -9.18 -3.26
CA ASN A 27 4.94 -7.97 -2.85
C ASN A 27 4.22 -7.22 -1.71
N ALA A 28 2.89 -7.19 -1.74
CA ALA A 28 2.06 -6.49 -0.75
C ALA A 28 1.95 -7.22 0.61
N THR A 29 2.08 -8.55 0.61
CA THR A 29 1.69 -9.40 1.76
C THR A 29 2.80 -10.24 2.34
N THR A 30 3.93 -10.38 1.65
CA THR A 30 5.07 -11.17 2.13
C THR A 30 6.20 -10.26 2.60
N MET A 31 6.83 -10.63 3.72
CA MET A 31 8.00 -9.93 4.25
C MET A 31 9.10 -9.84 3.19
N PRO A 32 9.65 -8.64 2.92
CA PRO A 32 10.70 -8.50 1.95
C PRO A 32 12.02 -9.09 2.47
N THR A 33 12.84 -9.62 1.56
CA THR A 33 14.15 -10.18 1.90
C THR A 33 15.27 -9.13 1.93
N GLN A 34 15.03 -7.95 1.36
CA GLN A 34 15.99 -6.84 1.25
C GLN A 34 15.25 -5.50 1.30
N SER A 35 15.94 -4.42 1.69
CA SER A 35 15.41 -3.06 1.59
C SER A 35 15.27 -2.67 0.11
N GLY A 36 14.04 -2.35 -0.33
CA GLY A 36 13.75 -1.95 -1.72
C GLY A 36 13.00 -2.98 -2.56
N VAL A 37 12.73 -4.17 -2.01
CA VAL A 37 11.78 -5.13 -2.59
C VAL A 37 10.55 -5.25 -1.70
N GLY A 38 9.38 -5.56 -2.25
CA GLY A 38 8.14 -5.68 -1.48
C GLY A 38 7.72 -4.39 -0.77
N ARG A 39 7.07 -4.51 0.39
CA ARG A 39 6.69 -3.38 1.26
C ARG A 39 7.66 -3.26 2.44
N LYS A 40 8.36 -2.14 2.55
CA LYS A 40 9.18 -1.81 3.73
C LYS A 40 8.27 -1.56 4.94
N GLY A 41 8.67 -2.00 6.14
CA GLY A 41 7.85 -1.85 7.35
C GLY A 41 6.65 -2.80 7.45
N LEU A 42 6.54 -3.82 6.58
CA LEU A 42 5.42 -4.76 6.57
C LEU A 42 5.30 -5.58 7.88
N THR A 43 6.38 -5.74 8.63
CA THR A 43 6.41 -6.52 9.87
C THR A 43 5.47 -6.00 10.95
N THR A 44 5.24 -4.69 10.99
CA THR A 44 4.36 -4.03 11.97
C THR A 44 3.12 -3.44 11.32
N SER A 45 3.26 -2.85 10.11
CA SER A 45 2.17 -2.11 9.45
C SER A 45 0.95 -2.94 9.12
N ILE A 46 1.08 -4.26 8.87
CA ILE A 46 -0.09 -5.13 8.64
C ILE A 46 -1.02 -5.20 9.86
N PHE A 47 -0.49 -4.95 11.06
CA PHE A 47 -1.26 -4.95 12.31
C PHE A 47 -1.59 -3.54 12.76
N GLN A 48 -0.62 -2.62 12.69
CA GLN A 48 -0.77 -1.24 13.15
C GLN A 48 -1.57 -0.36 12.19
N LYS A 49 -1.68 -0.78 10.92
CA LYS A 49 -2.32 -0.02 9.83
C LYS A 49 -1.58 1.27 9.44
N PHE A 50 -0.31 1.39 9.82
CA PHE A 50 0.61 2.40 9.34
C PHE A 50 2.05 1.89 9.47
N THR A 51 2.95 2.40 8.66
CA THR A 51 4.40 2.22 8.84
C THR A 51 4.90 3.22 9.88
N ASP A 52 5.47 2.73 10.97
CA ASP A 52 5.96 3.57 12.07
C ASP A 52 7.36 4.16 11.81
N THR A 53 7.73 5.16 12.61
CA THR A 53 9.00 5.92 12.51
C THR A 53 10.28 5.09 12.73
N SER A 54 10.20 3.83 13.19
CA SER A 54 11.36 2.93 13.19
C SER A 54 11.79 2.53 11.77
N THR A 55 10.92 2.72 10.78
CA THR A 55 11.22 2.57 9.36
C THR A 55 11.60 3.92 8.77
N ALA A 56 12.83 4.05 8.26
CA ALA A 56 13.23 5.24 7.50
C ALA A 56 12.28 5.46 6.31
N GLU A 57 11.90 6.72 6.08
CA GLU A 57 10.97 7.16 5.03
C GLU A 57 9.54 6.60 5.22
N SER A 58 9.13 6.37 6.48
CA SER A 58 7.89 5.69 6.85
C SER A 58 6.63 6.26 6.19
N VAL A 59 6.53 7.59 6.09
CA VAL A 59 5.39 8.25 5.45
C VAL A 59 5.37 7.94 3.96
N SER A 60 6.49 8.14 3.25
CA SER A 60 6.58 7.82 1.82
C SER A 60 6.25 6.35 1.55
N TRP A 61 6.82 5.42 2.32
CA TRP A 61 6.54 3.99 2.15
C TRP A 61 5.07 3.62 2.40
N GLN A 62 4.42 4.23 3.39
CA GLN A 62 2.99 4.02 3.63
C GLN A 62 2.13 4.55 2.48
N LEU A 63 2.40 5.78 2.02
CA LEU A 63 1.61 6.42 0.96
C LEU A 63 1.77 5.71 -0.39
N GLU A 64 3.00 5.39 -0.78
CA GLU A 64 3.27 4.62 -2.01
C GLU A 64 2.70 3.20 -1.94
N GLY A 65 2.78 2.57 -0.76
CA GLY A 65 2.13 1.30 -0.49
C GLY A 65 0.62 1.37 -0.74
N GLY A 66 -0.03 2.40 -0.19
CA GLY A 66 -1.46 2.64 -0.36
C GLY A 66 -1.89 2.84 -1.82
N ILE A 67 -1.13 3.61 -2.61
CA ILE A 67 -1.39 3.80 -4.05
C ILE A 67 -1.32 2.47 -4.80
N ASN A 68 -0.32 1.64 -4.49
CA ASN A 68 -0.18 0.33 -5.10
C ASN A 68 -1.31 -0.61 -4.69
N ASP A 69 -1.69 -0.64 -3.41
CA ASP A 69 -2.79 -1.46 -2.90
C ASP A 69 -4.14 -1.03 -3.52
N ALA A 70 -4.35 0.28 -3.73
CA ALA A 70 -5.53 0.81 -4.43
C ALA A 70 -5.59 0.33 -5.90
N GLY A 71 -4.44 0.32 -6.59
CA GLY A 71 -4.34 -0.20 -7.94
C GLY A 71 -4.63 -1.70 -8.00
N LEU A 72 -4.07 -2.47 -7.06
CA LEU A 72 -4.28 -3.92 -7.01
C LEU A 72 -5.72 -4.29 -6.64
N ALA A 73 -6.37 -3.56 -5.74
CA ALA A 73 -7.79 -3.77 -5.42
C ALA A 73 -8.68 -3.60 -6.67
N GLN A 74 -8.41 -2.58 -7.48
CA GLN A 74 -9.10 -2.36 -8.75
C GLN A 74 -8.78 -3.46 -9.77
N MET A 75 -7.52 -3.88 -9.87
CA MET A 75 -7.13 -4.98 -10.77
C MET A 75 -7.81 -6.30 -10.37
N ALA A 76 -7.86 -6.63 -9.08
CA ALA A 76 -8.57 -7.81 -8.56
C ALA A 76 -10.07 -7.77 -8.89
N THR A 77 -10.69 -6.60 -8.73
CA THR A 77 -12.10 -6.39 -9.08
C THR A 77 -12.35 -6.59 -10.58
N ALA A 78 -11.45 -6.08 -11.43
CA ALA A 78 -11.55 -6.26 -12.88
C ALA A 78 -11.30 -7.72 -13.31
N LEU A 79 -10.32 -8.41 -12.71
CA LEU A 79 -10.09 -9.85 -12.90
C LEU A 79 -11.30 -10.66 -12.46
N LEU A 80 -11.95 -10.30 -11.35
CA LEU A 80 -13.17 -10.94 -10.89
C LEU A 80 -14.32 -10.77 -11.91
N ALA A 81 -14.40 -9.64 -12.61
CA ALA A 81 -15.41 -9.41 -13.65
C ALA A 81 -15.08 -10.11 -14.99
N ASP A 82 -13.81 -10.46 -15.24
CA ASP A 82 -13.38 -11.09 -16.49
C ASP A 82 -13.96 -12.52 -16.64
N PRO A 83 -14.71 -12.82 -17.71
CA PRO A 83 -15.24 -14.17 -17.96
C PRO A 83 -14.17 -15.26 -18.10
N ARG A 84 -12.94 -14.88 -18.44
CA ARG A 84 -11.81 -15.81 -18.61
C ARG A 84 -11.20 -16.24 -17.27
N THR A 85 -11.50 -15.51 -16.19
CA THR A 85 -11.00 -15.84 -14.85
C THR A 85 -11.62 -17.14 -14.35
N PRO A 86 -10.81 -18.16 -13.98
CA PRO A 86 -11.30 -19.44 -13.49
C PRO A 86 -12.20 -19.28 -12.25
N ALA A 87 -13.27 -20.06 -12.18
CA ALA A 87 -14.21 -20.01 -11.06
C ALA A 87 -13.53 -20.22 -9.70
N SER A 88 -12.50 -21.06 -9.64
CA SER A 88 -11.71 -21.34 -8.43
C SER A 88 -10.97 -20.11 -7.88
N ARG A 89 -10.64 -19.11 -8.70
CA ARG A 89 -9.94 -17.88 -8.27
C ARG A 89 -10.90 -16.80 -7.75
N ARG A 90 -12.20 -16.93 -8.01
CA ARG A 90 -13.18 -15.83 -7.77
C ARG A 90 -13.39 -15.50 -6.30
N ALA A 91 -13.29 -16.48 -5.41
CA ALA A 91 -13.41 -16.26 -3.97
C ALA A 91 -12.20 -15.47 -3.45
N GLU A 92 -11.00 -15.98 -3.73
CA GLU A 92 -9.72 -15.35 -3.38
C GLU A 92 -9.63 -13.91 -3.92
N LEU A 93 -9.88 -13.67 -5.21
CA LEU A 93 -9.83 -12.34 -5.80
C LEU A 93 -10.80 -11.34 -5.15
N ARG A 94 -11.95 -11.80 -4.65
CA ARG A 94 -12.90 -10.94 -3.92
C ARG A 94 -12.33 -10.53 -2.57
N ASP A 95 -11.76 -11.48 -1.84
CA ASP A 95 -11.17 -11.25 -0.52
C ASP A 95 -9.93 -10.36 -0.64
N ASP A 96 -9.07 -10.62 -1.64
CA ASP A 96 -7.90 -9.79 -1.93
C ASP A 96 -8.31 -8.36 -2.31
N ALA A 97 -9.33 -8.20 -3.15
CA ALA A 97 -9.83 -6.87 -3.52
C ALA A 97 -10.30 -6.08 -2.29
N ALA A 98 -11.04 -6.72 -1.39
CA ALA A 98 -11.52 -6.09 -0.15
C ALA A 98 -10.38 -5.75 0.81
N TYR A 99 -9.44 -6.68 1.00
CA TYR A 99 -8.28 -6.49 1.86
C TYR A 99 -7.38 -5.35 1.38
N LEU A 100 -7.06 -5.32 0.09
CA LEU A 100 -6.23 -4.28 -0.51
C LEU A 100 -6.93 -2.93 -0.54
N ALA A 101 -8.26 -2.90 -0.73
CA ALA A 101 -9.04 -1.66 -0.63
C ALA A 101 -9.04 -1.09 0.79
N ASP A 102 -9.16 -1.93 1.83
CA ASP A 102 -9.04 -1.48 3.23
C ASP A 102 -7.64 -0.89 3.47
N ARG A 103 -6.59 -1.61 3.10
CA ARG A 103 -5.20 -1.15 3.23
C ARG A 103 -4.92 0.15 2.49
N ALA A 104 -5.45 0.28 1.28
CA ALA A 104 -5.34 1.50 0.51
C ALA A 104 -5.93 2.71 1.23
N GLY A 105 -6.97 2.53 2.05
CA GLY A 105 -7.59 3.57 2.87
C GLY A 105 -6.81 3.95 4.13
N GLN A 106 -5.80 3.17 4.52
CA GLN A 106 -5.07 3.37 5.79
C GLN A 106 -4.08 4.55 5.77
N TYR A 107 -3.89 5.24 4.64
CA TYR A 107 -3.08 6.47 4.56
C TYR A 107 -3.53 7.54 5.57
N VAL A 108 -4.83 7.57 5.90
CA VAL A 108 -5.41 8.50 6.87
C VAL A 108 -4.77 8.38 8.26
N ASN A 109 -4.17 7.24 8.60
CA ASN A 109 -3.53 7.01 9.89
C ASN A 109 -2.23 7.81 10.08
N LEU A 110 -1.68 8.41 9.02
CA LEU A 110 -0.52 9.30 9.08
C LEU A 110 -0.90 10.77 8.87
N PHE A 111 -2.17 11.07 8.59
CA PHE A 111 -2.63 12.46 8.46
C PHE A 111 -2.87 13.05 9.85
N ASP A 112 -2.10 14.07 10.21
CA ASP A 112 -2.28 14.80 11.45
C ASP A 112 -3.10 16.09 11.22
N PRO A 113 -4.36 16.14 11.68
CA PRO A 113 -5.20 17.32 11.51
C PRO A 113 -4.71 18.54 12.32
N ALA A 114 -3.81 18.36 13.30
CA ALA A 114 -3.27 19.48 14.08
C ALA A 114 -2.25 20.32 13.29
N VAL A 115 -1.60 19.72 12.29
CA VAL A 115 -0.67 20.40 11.39
C VAL A 115 -1.17 20.47 9.94
N ASP A 116 -2.25 19.75 9.60
CA ASP A 116 -2.83 19.66 8.24
C ASP A 116 -1.88 19.02 7.21
N PHE A 117 -1.04 18.10 7.68
CA PHE A 117 -0.06 17.37 6.86
C PHE A 117 0.00 15.89 7.24
N PHE A 118 0.53 15.09 6.31
CA PHE A 118 1.01 13.76 6.64
C PHE A 118 2.32 13.87 7.41
N GLN A 119 2.45 13.18 8.53
CA GLN A 119 3.69 13.16 9.31
C GLN A 119 3.99 11.79 9.92
N GLY A 120 5.20 11.66 10.47
CA GLY A 120 5.63 10.43 11.11
C GLY A 120 4.72 10.04 12.26
N ARG A 121 4.52 8.74 12.45
CA ARG A 121 3.81 8.18 13.58
C ARG A 121 4.67 7.15 14.29
N ASN A 122 4.84 7.30 15.59
CA ASN A 122 5.64 6.41 16.42
C ASN A 122 4.95 5.06 16.59
N ALA A 123 5.72 4.03 17.00
CA ALA A 123 5.21 2.68 17.20
C ALA A 123 4.12 2.59 18.29
N ASP A 124 4.04 3.56 19.20
CA ASP A 124 2.97 3.70 20.20
C ASP A 124 1.70 4.40 19.66
N GLY A 125 1.72 4.86 18.40
CA GLY A 125 0.63 5.55 17.74
C GLY A 125 0.57 7.05 17.98
N THR A 126 1.54 7.65 18.66
CA THR A 126 1.67 9.12 18.75
C THR A 126 2.25 9.71 17.46
N PHE A 127 1.88 10.93 17.10
CA PHE A 127 2.58 11.66 16.04
C PHE A 127 4.00 12.00 16.47
N ALA A 128 4.93 11.99 15.51
CA ALA A 128 6.36 12.13 15.76
C ALA A 128 6.71 13.54 16.26
N ASP A 129 6.16 14.55 15.59
CA ASP A 129 6.43 15.94 15.89
C ASP A 129 5.20 16.57 16.56
N ALA A 130 5.45 17.36 17.61
CA ALA A 130 4.40 18.21 18.16
C ALA A 130 4.05 19.32 17.15
N PRO A 131 2.81 19.85 17.15
CA PRO A 131 2.41 20.86 16.17
C PRO A 131 3.27 22.13 16.15
N ALA A 132 3.89 22.49 17.28
CA ALA A 132 4.78 23.64 17.37
C ALA A 132 6.18 23.41 16.78
N ASP A 133 6.57 22.14 16.62
CA ASP A 133 7.89 21.72 16.15
C ASP A 133 7.85 21.18 14.70
N TYR A 134 6.65 20.97 14.15
CA TYR A 134 6.48 20.45 12.79
C TYR A 134 6.89 21.50 11.75
N ASP A 135 7.79 21.10 10.85
CA ASP A 135 8.22 21.90 9.71
C ASP A 135 7.85 21.19 8.39
N PRO A 136 6.85 21.69 7.63
CA PRO A 136 6.46 21.09 6.35
C PRO A 136 7.53 21.24 5.25
N GLU A 137 8.56 22.06 5.46
CA GLU A 137 9.67 22.25 4.53
C GLU A 137 10.87 21.34 4.83
N SER A 138 10.82 20.55 5.91
CA SER A 138 11.88 19.61 6.27
C SER A 138 11.92 18.41 5.32
N TRP A 139 13.07 18.18 4.70
CA TRP A 139 13.29 17.09 3.73
C TRP A 139 13.95 15.86 4.37
N GLY A 140 13.54 14.68 3.92
CA GLY A 140 14.10 13.40 4.36
C GLY A 140 13.46 12.86 5.63
N GLY A 141 14.16 11.98 6.34
CA GLY A 141 13.68 11.38 7.59
C GLY A 141 12.52 10.41 7.34
N VAL A 142 11.29 10.86 7.61
CA VAL A 142 10.06 10.09 7.34
C VAL A 142 9.56 10.24 5.90
N TYR A 143 10.17 11.14 5.12
CA TYR A 143 9.89 11.37 3.70
C TYR A 143 11.09 11.02 2.81
N THR A 144 10.82 10.83 1.52
CA THR A 144 11.77 10.62 0.40
C THR A 144 11.09 11.09 -0.89
#